data_AF-A0A812YRA4-F1
#
_entry.id   AF-A0A812YRA4-F1
#
_cell.length_a   1.000
_cell.length_b   1.000
_cell.length_c   1.000
_cell.angle_alpha   90.00
_cell.angle_beta   90.00
_cell.angle_gamma   90.00
#
_symmetry.space_group_name_H-M   'P 1'
#
loop_
_entity.id
_entity.type
_entity.pdbx_description
1 polymer ?
#
loop_
_entity_poly.entity_id
_entity_poly.type
_entity_poly.pdbx_seq_one_letter_code
_entity_poly.pdbx_strand_id
1 'polypeptide(L)'
;MIRITVALMSGRAVDLEVVRNIPLGELSRRAQFLLGVRGRLLSPGGGDLHGDTTLVQAGVQSGDILTLHTRPVYLAAADSAFSAILSDGTIVSWGYPGNGGDCRSASAHLRNVQQVQASQFAFAALRGDGSVVTWGNSACGGNCSKVACQLKQVREVQATSLAFAAILRDGSVVTWGNADYGGDSSEVQDLLQDVREIQASEAAFAAILANGEVVTWGWAGYGGDSQAVHGQLKDVQRIQAAQNAFAAISKDGSVVTWGNPSRGGDSRSVLEQLSRVTHIQASESAFAALREDGSVVTWGHDGYGADSSAIRYQLVDVREIQATASAFAALRHDGSVVTWGNPENGGCSEEVKSELTDVHAIQATNFAFAAVRTDGSVVTWGNPSRGGDSKDVHEQLQHVQQIQASAGAFAAILADGSVVTWGHSSCGGDSTSVRKQLNNVQQVQASRFAFAAVLDDASVVTWGAAGGGGDSSAVREDLAGLAMMFSLKNR
;
A
#
# COMPACT_ATOMS: atom_id res chain seq x y z
N MET A 1 -11.51 -42.83 -19.60
CA MET A 1 -10.74 -42.09 -18.57
C MET A 1 -9.45 -41.57 -19.21
N ILE A 2 -8.90 -40.49 -18.67
CA ILE A 2 -7.57 -39.96 -18.99
C ILE A 2 -6.79 -39.95 -17.68
N ARG A 3 -5.52 -40.36 -17.73
CA ARG A 3 -4.58 -40.21 -16.61
C ARG A 3 -3.73 -38.98 -16.84
N ILE A 4 -3.67 -38.09 -15.88
CA ILE A 4 -2.83 -36.90 -15.90
C ILE A 4 -2.12 -36.77 -14.57
N THR A 5 -0.98 -36.09 -14.58
CA THR A 5 -0.26 -35.73 -13.35
C THR A 5 -0.40 -34.23 -13.15
N VAL A 6 -0.76 -33.79 -11.94
CA VAL A 6 -0.72 -32.37 -11.58
C VAL A 6 0.43 -32.16 -10.61
N ALA A 7 1.39 -31.32 -10.99
CA ALA A 7 2.61 -31.08 -10.22
C ALA A 7 2.74 -29.62 -9.79
N LEU A 8 3.29 -29.42 -8.59
CA LEU A 8 3.75 -28.13 -8.09
C LEU A 8 5.21 -27.91 -8.50
N MET A 9 5.62 -26.64 -8.58
CA MET A 9 7.03 -26.28 -8.77
C MET A 9 7.95 -26.78 -7.65
N SER A 10 7.39 -27.09 -6.48
CA SER A 10 8.11 -27.70 -5.35
C SER A 10 8.40 -29.20 -5.55
N GLY A 11 7.94 -29.81 -6.64
CA GLY A 11 8.13 -31.24 -6.94
C GLY A 11 7.06 -32.17 -6.37
N ARG A 12 6.14 -31.66 -5.53
CA ARG A 12 4.96 -32.41 -5.09
C ARG A 12 4.00 -32.60 -6.26
N ALA A 13 3.50 -33.81 -6.47
CA ALA A 13 2.58 -34.12 -7.57
C ALA A 13 1.49 -35.11 -7.14
N VAL A 14 0.40 -35.12 -7.90
CA VAL A 14 -0.68 -36.09 -7.75
C VAL A 14 -1.14 -36.61 -9.10
N ASP A 15 -1.32 -37.93 -9.20
CA ASP A 15 -1.89 -38.58 -10.36
C ASP A 15 -3.40 -38.64 -10.25
N LEU A 16 -4.08 -38.21 -11.32
CA LEU A 16 -5.52 -38.12 -11.40
C LEU A 16 -6.03 -38.94 -12.57
N GLU A 17 -6.98 -39.84 -12.29
CA GLU A 17 -7.75 -40.53 -13.31
C GLU A 17 -9.14 -39.89 -13.40
N VAL A 18 -9.40 -39.20 -14.52
CA VAL A 18 -10.59 -38.37 -14.71
C VAL A 18 -11.32 -38.69 -16.01
N VAL A 19 -12.61 -38.35 -16.06
CA VAL A 19 -13.41 -38.46 -17.29
C VAL A 19 -12.96 -37.40 -18.30
N ARG A 20 -13.03 -37.73 -19.59
CA ARG A 20 -12.58 -36.87 -20.69
C ARG A 20 -13.26 -35.49 -20.71
N ASN A 21 -14.52 -35.45 -20.30
CA ASN A 21 -15.34 -34.25 -20.34
C ASN A 21 -15.43 -33.55 -18.98
N ILE A 22 -14.51 -33.84 -18.04
CA ILE A 22 -14.48 -33.13 -16.77
C ILE A 22 -14.28 -31.62 -17.04
N PRO A 23 -15.11 -30.74 -16.46
CA PRO A 23 -14.88 -29.31 -16.51
C PRO A 23 -13.54 -28.97 -15.83
N LEU A 24 -12.75 -28.08 -16.42
CA LEU A 24 -11.45 -27.70 -15.86
C LEU A 24 -11.56 -27.09 -14.45
N GLY A 25 -12.66 -26.39 -14.16
CA GLY A 25 -12.94 -25.91 -12.80
C GLY A 25 -13.10 -27.03 -11.76
N GLU A 26 -13.69 -28.17 -12.14
CA GLU A 26 -13.80 -29.34 -11.26
C GLU A 26 -12.45 -30.03 -11.09
N LEU A 27 -11.70 -30.21 -12.18
CA LEU A 27 -10.35 -30.75 -12.13
C LEU A 27 -9.44 -29.91 -11.22
N SER A 28 -9.45 -28.59 -11.40
CA SER A 28 -8.65 -27.66 -10.61
C SER A 28 -8.97 -27.76 -9.13
N ARG A 29 -10.26 -27.78 -8.75
CA ARG A 29 -10.66 -27.99 -7.35
C ARG A 29 -10.17 -29.31 -6.79
N ARG A 30 -10.23 -30.39 -7.56
CA ARG A 30 -9.75 -31.72 -7.15
C ARG A 30 -8.22 -31.77 -6.99
N ALA A 31 -7.48 -31.13 -7.88
CA ALA A 31 -6.01 -31.06 -7.78
C ALA A 31 -5.57 -30.23 -6.58
N GLN A 32 -6.18 -29.05 -6.39
CA GLN A 32 -5.94 -28.18 -5.24
C GLN A 32 -6.29 -28.89 -3.91
N PHE A 33 -7.37 -29.68 -3.90
CA PHE A 33 -7.74 -30.53 -2.77
C PHE A 33 -6.64 -31.53 -2.41
N LEU A 34 -6.18 -32.32 -3.37
CA LEU A 34 -5.19 -33.37 -3.11
C LEU A 34 -3.80 -32.82 -2.78
N LEU A 35 -3.45 -31.67 -3.34
CA LEU A 35 -2.18 -31.00 -3.08
C LEU A 35 -2.25 -30.07 -1.85
N GLY A 36 -3.44 -29.81 -1.31
CA GLY A 36 -3.64 -28.97 -0.12
C GLY A 36 -3.19 -27.52 -0.30
N VAL A 37 -3.11 -27.02 -1.54
CA VAL A 37 -2.64 -25.67 -1.84
C VAL A 37 -3.51 -25.04 -2.92
N ARG A 38 -3.68 -23.71 -2.81
CA ARG A 38 -4.51 -22.94 -3.73
C ARG A 38 -3.66 -22.46 -4.89
N GLY A 39 -4.14 -22.61 -6.10
CA GLY A 39 -3.35 -22.28 -7.29
C GLY A 39 -4.13 -22.37 -8.58
N ARG A 40 -3.47 -21.88 -9.62
CA ARG A 40 -3.98 -21.86 -10.99
C ARG A 40 -3.41 -23.03 -11.77
N LEU A 41 -4.28 -23.76 -12.47
CA LEU A 41 -3.88 -24.91 -13.27
C LEU A 41 -3.38 -24.43 -14.64
N LEU A 42 -2.20 -24.88 -15.05
CA LEU A 42 -1.57 -24.58 -16.32
C LEU A 42 -1.40 -25.86 -17.14
N SER A 43 -1.61 -25.72 -18.44
CA SER A 43 -1.32 -26.75 -19.45
C SER A 43 0.19 -27.00 -19.57
N PRO A 44 0.62 -28.10 -20.20
CA PRO A 44 2.04 -28.38 -20.41
C PRO A 44 2.77 -27.26 -21.18
N GLY A 45 2.03 -26.52 -22.03
CA GLY A 45 2.54 -25.35 -22.76
C GLY A 45 2.46 -24.02 -21.99
N GLY A 46 2.10 -24.03 -20.70
CA GLY A 46 1.98 -22.85 -19.86
C GLY A 46 0.69 -22.04 -20.06
N GLY A 47 -0.20 -22.46 -20.95
CA GLY A 47 -1.52 -21.86 -21.14
C GLY A 47 -2.46 -22.15 -19.96
N ASP A 48 -3.31 -21.19 -19.62
CA ASP A 48 -4.22 -21.28 -18.48
C ASP A 48 -5.37 -22.26 -18.68
N LEU A 49 -5.50 -23.24 -17.79
CA LEU A 49 -6.58 -24.22 -17.80
C LEU A 49 -7.66 -23.82 -16.78
N HIS A 50 -8.70 -23.16 -17.28
CA HIS A 50 -9.77 -22.64 -16.44
C HIS A 50 -11.14 -22.67 -17.14
N GLY A 51 -12.20 -22.42 -16.36
CA GLY A 51 -13.58 -22.28 -16.85
C GLY A 51 -14.32 -23.60 -17.06
N ASP A 52 -15.45 -23.49 -17.77
CA ASP A 52 -16.36 -24.61 -18.08
C ASP A 52 -15.89 -25.43 -19.29
N THR A 53 -14.79 -25.03 -19.93
CA THR A 53 -14.10 -25.82 -20.94
C THR A 53 -13.74 -27.18 -20.37
N THR A 54 -13.90 -28.22 -21.19
CA THR A 54 -13.55 -29.58 -20.79
C THR A 54 -12.07 -29.86 -21.04
N LEU A 55 -11.56 -30.88 -20.34
CA LEU A 55 -10.18 -31.33 -20.47
C LEU A 55 -9.77 -31.62 -21.93
N VAL A 56 -10.65 -32.25 -22.71
CA VAL A 56 -10.43 -32.52 -24.14
C VAL A 56 -10.47 -31.25 -24.99
N GLN A 57 -11.38 -30.31 -24.71
CA GLN A 57 -11.44 -29.03 -25.44
C GLN A 57 -10.18 -28.20 -25.24
N ALA A 58 -9.54 -28.33 -24.08
CA ALA A 58 -8.25 -27.71 -23.79
C ALA A 58 -7.05 -28.47 -24.36
N GLY A 59 -7.27 -29.57 -25.09
CA GLY A 59 -6.21 -30.31 -25.77
C GLY A 59 -5.32 -31.17 -24.87
N VAL A 60 -5.69 -31.36 -23.59
CA VAL A 60 -4.92 -32.16 -22.63
C VAL A 60 -5.09 -33.66 -22.93
N GLN A 61 -3.98 -34.37 -23.02
CA GLN A 61 -3.90 -35.79 -23.34
C GLN A 61 -3.56 -36.65 -22.12
N SER A 62 -3.68 -37.96 -22.29
CA SER A 62 -3.31 -38.90 -21.23
C SER A 62 -1.79 -39.01 -21.13
N GLY A 63 -1.26 -38.88 -19.93
CA GLY A 63 0.18 -38.80 -19.66
C GLY A 63 0.70 -37.37 -19.53
N ASP A 64 -0.13 -36.35 -19.79
CA ASP A 64 0.28 -34.96 -19.64
C ASP A 64 0.53 -34.60 -18.18
N ILE A 65 1.54 -33.76 -17.98
CA ILE A 65 1.86 -33.14 -16.70
C ILE A 65 1.36 -31.70 -16.74
N LEU A 66 0.38 -31.41 -15.90
CA LEU A 66 -0.15 -30.07 -15.67
C LEU A 66 0.59 -29.43 -14.50
N THR A 67 0.80 -28.12 -14.57
CA THR A 67 1.43 -27.38 -13.46
C THR A 67 0.36 -26.67 -12.64
N LEU A 68 0.31 -26.93 -11.34
CA LEU A 68 -0.44 -26.09 -10.40
C LEU A 68 0.48 -24.95 -9.97
N HIS A 69 0.24 -23.76 -10.49
CA HIS A 69 1.04 -22.58 -10.18
C HIS A 69 0.41 -21.81 -9.02
N THR A 70 1.14 -21.67 -7.92
CA THR A 70 0.72 -20.93 -6.73
C THR A 70 1.44 -19.59 -6.66
N ARG A 71 0.70 -18.52 -6.35
CA ARG A 71 1.26 -17.19 -6.09
C ARG A 71 1.10 -16.80 -4.61
N PRO A 72 1.96 -15.90 -4.09
CA PRO A 72 1.71 -15.25 -2.81
C PRO A 72 0.36 -14.52 -2.84
N VAL A 73 -0.27 -14.41 -1.67
CA VAL A 73 -1.46 -13.57 -1.52
C VAL A 73 -1.01 -12.13 -1.36
N TYR A 74 -1.60 -11.24 -2.17
CA TYR A 74 -1.31 -9.80 -2.11
C TYR A 74 -2.52 -9.06 -1.58
N LEU A 75 -2.31 -8.23 -0.56
CA LEU A 75 -3.34 -7.38 0.04
C LEU A 75 -3.19 -5.94 -0.47
N ALA A 76 -4.32 -5.31 -0.76
CA ALA A 76 -4.46 -3.88 -1.00
C ALA A 76 -5.53 -3.32 -0.06
N ALA A 77 -5.33 -2.10 0.43
CA ALA A 77 -6.22 -1.46 1.40
C ALA A 77 -6.66 -0.08 0.91
N ALA A 78 -7.96 0.19 1.01
CA ALA A 78 -8.55 1.53 1.02
C ALA A 78 -8.79 1.95 2.48
N ASP A 79 -9.36 3.13 2.74
CA ASP A 79 -9.58 3.61 4.12
C ASP A 79 -10.43 2.63 4.95
N SER A 80 -11.46 2.04 4.34
CA SER A 80 -12.44 1.19 5.04
C SER A 80 -12.70 -0.17 4.38
N ALA A 81 -11.80 -0.62 3.50
CA ALA A 81 -11.96 -1.88 2.78
C ALA A 81 -10.61 -2.49 2.43
N PHE A 82 -10.59 -3.80 2.25
CA PHE A 82 -9.45 -4.54 1.73
C PHE A 82 -9.83 -5.28 0.44
N SER A 83 -8.80 -5.56 -0.35
CA SER A 83 -8.85 -6.47 -1.49
C SER A 83 -7.66 -7.41 -1.42
N ALA A 84 -7.90 -8.69 -1.66
CA ALA A 84 -6.86 -9.72 -1.75
C ALA A 84 -6.79 -10.30 -3.17
N ILE A 85 -5.60 -10.39 -3.74
CA ILE A 85 -5.31 -11.26 -4.87
C ILE A 85 -4.88 -12.61 -4.30
N LEU A 86 -5.69 -13.64 -4.50
CA LEU A 86 -5.47 -14.97 -3.95
C LEU A 86 -4.49 -15.78 -4.81
N SER A 87 -3.99 -16.91 -4.28
CA SER A 87 -2.94 -17.71 -4.93
C SER A 87 -3.33 -18.29 -6.29
N ASP A 88 -4.62 -18.39 -6.60
CA ASP A 88 -5.16 -18.78 -7.91
C ASP A 88 -5.37 -17.59 -8.87
N GLY A 89 -5.09 -16.36 -8.42
CA GLY A 89 -5.26 -15.12 -9.18
C GLY A 89 -6.68 -14.54 -9.14
N THR A 90 -7.59 -15.12 -8.35
CA THR A 90 -8.91 -14.52 -8.09
C THR A 90 -8.80 -13.35 -7.11
N ILE A 91 -9.76 -12.42 -7.19
CA ILE A 91 -9.85 -11.27 -6.28
C ILE A 91 -11.08 -11.38 -5.41
N VAL A 92 -10.87 -11.05 -4.14
CA VAL A 92 -11.92 -10.92 -3.14
C VAL A 92 -11.71 -9.63 -2.37
N SER A 93 -12.79 -8.89 -2.13
CA SER A 93 -12.79 -7.69 -1.31
C SER A 93 -13.75 -7.83 -0.14
N TRP A 94 -13.48 -7.11 0.95
CA TRP A 94 -14.35 -7.03 2.12
C TRP A 94 -14.20 -5.68 2.83
N GLY A 95 -15.07 -5.40 3.79
CA GLY A 95 -15.21 -4.10 4.46
C GLY A 95 -16.47 -3.37 4.00
N TYR A 96 -16.47 -2.03 4.07
CA TYR A 96 -17.67 -1.26 3.73
C TYR A 96 -17.99 -1.38 2.22
N PRO A 97 -19.17 -1.90 1.82
CA PRO A 97 -19.49 -2.15 0.41
C PRO A 97 -19.41 -0.90 -0.47
N GLY A 98 -19.84 0.25 0.07
CA GLY A 98 -19.77 1.54 -0.63
C GLY A 98 -18.34 2.03 -0.91
N ASN A 99 -17.34 1.49 -0.19
CA ASN A 99 -15.94 1.89 -0.29
C ASN A 99 -15.10 0.81 -1.01
N GLY A 100 -15.73 -0.04 -1.82
CA GLY A 100 -15.04 -1.11 -2.55
C GLY A 100 -14.91 -2.43 -1.79
N GLY A 101 -15.59 -2.58 -0.64
CA GLY A 101 -15.66 -3.83 0.10
C GLY A 101 -16.42 -4.96 -0.59
N ASP A 102 -17.04 -4.71 -1.76
CA ASP A 102 -17.69 -5.75 -2.57
C ASP A 102 -17.30 -5.64 -4.06
N CYS A 103 -16.53 -6.61 -4.54
CA CYS A 103 -16.04 -6.69 -5.92
C CYS A 103 -16.86 -7.66 -6.79
N ARG A 104 -17.98 -8.22 -6.30
CA ARG A 104 -18.76 -9.23 -7.04
C ARG A 104 -19.25 -8.73 -8.39
N SER A 105 -19.59 -7.44 -8.50
CA SER A 105 -19.97 -6.78 -9.76
C SER A 105 -18.84 -6.77 -10.80
N ALA A 106 -17.58 -6.76 -10.36
CA ALA A 106 -16.39 -6.75 -11.21
C ALA A 106 -15.75 -8.14 -11.38
N SER A 107 -16.13 -9.13 -10.56
CA SER A 107 -15.52 -10.46 -10.47
C SER A 107 -15.32 -11.19 -11.81
N ALA A 108 -16.26 -11.05 -12.75
CA ALA A 108 -16.17 -11.67 -14.07
C ALA A 108 -14.94 -11.20 -14.88
N HIS A 109 -14.44 -9.99 -14.59
CA HIS A 109 -13.32 -9.37 -15.30
C HIS A 109 -12.02 -9.34 -14.48
N LEU A 110 -12.06 -9.69 -13.19
CA LEU A 110 -10.90 -9.69 -12.27
C LEU A 110 -10.09 -10.99 -12.39
N ARG A 111 -9.55 -11.24 -13.59
CA ARG A 111 -8.63 -12.36 -13.86
C ARG A 111 -7.27 -11.85 -14.29
N ASN A 112 -6.23 -12.56 -13.86
CA ASN A 112 -4.83 -12.23 -14.15
C ASN A 112 -4.42 -10.84 -13.65
N VAL A 113 -4.90 -10.45 -12.48
CA VAL A 113 -4.51 -9.17 -11.89
C VAL A 113 -3.05 -9.24 -11.43
N GLN A 114 -2.31 -8.19 -11.75
CA GLN A 114 -0.90 -8.00 -11.38
C GLN A 114 -0.76 -7.02 -10.22
N GLN A 115 -1.58 -5.98 -10.19
CA GLN A 115 -1.54 -4.94 -9.16
C GLN A 115 -2.95 -4.43 -8.88
N VAL A 116 -3.19 -4.03 -7.64
CA VAL A 116 -4.41 -3.31 -7.23
C VAL A 116 -3.97 -2.00 -6.59
N GLN A 117 -4.48 -0.89 -7.11
CA GLN A 117 -4.32 0.43 -6.53
C GLN A 117 -5.63 0.84 -5.84
N ALA A 118 -5.55 1.47 -4.68
CA ALA A 118 -6.70 1.97 -3.93
C ALA A 118 -6.72 3.51 -3.90
N SER A 119 -7.93 4.05 -3.94
CA SER A 119 -8.27 5.40 -3.46
C SER A 119 -8.94 5.27 -2.08
N GLN A 120 -9.47 6.36 -1.50
CA GLN A 120 -10.18 6.26 -0.22
C GLN A 120 -11.39 5.31 -0.27
N PHE A 121 -12.09 5.26 -1.41
CA PHE A 121 -13.40 4.60 -1.52
C PHE A 121 -13.57 3.67 -2.74
N ALA A 122 -12.50 3.43 -3.50
CA ALA A 122 -12.55 2.59 -4.69
C ALA A 122 -11.20 1.91 -4.97
N PHE A 123 -11.23 0.87 -5.80
CA PHE A 123 -10.06 0.12 -6.24
C PHE A 123 -9.98 0.06 -7.76
N ALA A 124 -8.75 -0.03 -8.26
CA ALA A 124 -8.42 -0.26 -9.66
C ALA A 124 -7.43 -1.42 -9.77
N ALA A 125 -7.82 -2.49 -10.47
CA ALA A 125 -6.98 -3.65 -10.75
C ALA A 125 -6.36 -3.56 -12.14
N LEU A 126 -5.02 -3.59 -12.21
CA LEU A 126 -4.26 -3.75 -13.44
C LEU A 126 -4.14 -5.24 -13.80
N ARG A 127 -4.67 -5.62 -14.95
CA ARG A 127 -4.62 -6.99 -15.47
C ARG A 127 -3.36 -7.22 -16.31
N GLY A 128 -2.93 -8.48 -16.41
CA GLY A 128 -1.74 -8.86 -17.17
C GLY A 128 -1.85 -8.69 -18.68
N ASP A 129 -3.05 -8.44 -19.22
CA ASP A 129 -3.26 -8.00 -20.61
C ASP A 129 -3.12 -6.47 -20.78
N GLY A 130 -2.82 -5.75 -19.69
CA GLY A 130 -2.69 -4.30 -19.64
C GLY A 130 -4.02 -3.55 -19.56
N SER A 131 -5.15 -4.24 -19.35
CA SER A 131 -6.44 -3.58 -19.10
C SER A 131 -6.66 -3.28 -17.62
N VAL A 132 -7.55 -2.34 -17.32
CA VAL A 132 -7.90 -1.96 -15.95
C VAL A 132 -9.38 -2.25 -15.66
N VAL A 133 -9.65 -2.78 -14.48
CA VAL A 133 -11.00 -3.02 -13.96
C VAL A 133 -11.15 -2.32 -12.61
N THR A 134 -12.23 -1.58 -12.41
CA THR A 134 -12.47 -0.83 -11.18
C THR A 134 -13.72 -1.30 -10.46
N TRP A 135 -13.77 -1.10 -9.14
CA TRP A 135 -14.97 -1.29 -8.32
C TRP A 135 -14.96 -0.36 -7.10
N GLY A 136 -16.09 -0.25 -6.41
CA GLY A 136 -16.31 0.67 -5.28
C GLY A 136 -17.12 1.91 -5.66
N ASN A 137 -16.94 3.01 -4.95
CA ASN A 137 -17.73 4.22 -5.16
C ASN A 137 -17.46 4.81 -6.55
N SER A 138 -18.51 4.92 -7.38
CA SER A 138 -18.40 5.42 -8.76
C SER A 138 -17.94 6.88 -8.84
N ALA A 139 -18.31 7.72 -7.87
CA ALA A 139 -17.87 9.11 -7.80
C ALA A 139 -16.38 9.24 -7.42
N CYS A 140 -15.78 8.17 -6.89
CA CYS A 140 -14.39 8.11 -6.44
C CYS A 140 -13.52 7.26 -7.37
N GLY A 141 -13.95 7.04 -8.61
CA GLY A 141 -13.20 6.26 -9.59
C GLY A 141 -13.49 4.76 -9.62
N GLY A 142 -14.49 4.28 -8.86
CA GLY A 142 -14.93 2.88 -8.88
C GLY A 142 -15.59 2.43 -10.20
N ASN A 143 -15.78 3.33 -11.17
CA ASN A 143 -16.30 3.03 -12.50
C ASN A 143 -15.49 3.71 -13.61
N CYS A 144 -14.64 2.94 -14.30
CA CYS A 144 -13.85 3.41 -15.44
C CYS A 144 -14.49 3.16 -16.82
N SER A 145 -15.78 2.76 -16.90
CA SER A 145 -16.43 2.36 -18.16
C SER A 145 -16.36 3.42 -19.27
N LYS A 146 -16.38 4.71 -18.91
CA LYS A 146 -16.27 5.83 -19.86
C LYS A 146 -14.91 5.90 -20.58
N VAL A 147 -13.85 5.42 -19.93
CA VAL A 147 -12.47 5.46 -20.45
C VAL A 147 -11.90 4.05 -20.72
N ALA A 148 -12.71 3.00 -20.55
CA ALA A 148 -12.27 1.61 -20.66
C ALA A 148 -11.66 1.27 -22.03
N CYS A 149 -12.07 1.96 -23.11
CA CYS A 149 -11.49 1.76 -24.44
C CYS A 149 -10.04 2.28 -24.56
N GLN A 150 -9.67 3.25 -23.71
CA GLN A 150 -8.34 3.88 -23.66
C GLN A 150 -7.41 3.15 -22.69
N LEU A 151 -7.95 2.50 -21.65
CA LEU A 151 -7.19 1.73 -20.65
C LEU A 151 -6.72 0.37 -21.21
N LYS A 152 -5.79 0.41 -22.17
CA LYS A 152 -5.16 -0.75 -22.79
C LYS A 152 -3.65 -0.59 -22.74
N GLN A 153 -2.90 -1.65 -22.44
CA GLN A 153 -1.45 -1.55 -22.24
C GLN A 153 -1.08 -0.57 -21.13
N VAL A 154 -1.88 -0.52 -20.06
CA VAL A 154 -1.55 0.23 -18.84
C VAL A 154 -0.29 -0.37 -18.21
N ARG A 155 0.65 0.51 -17.84
CA ARG A 155 1.88 0.17 -17.13
C ARG A 155 1.69 0.32 -15.63
N GLU A 156 1.04 1.40 -15.21
CA GLU A 156 0.95 1.80 -13.80
C GLU A 156 -0.34 2.57 -13.55
N VAL A 157 -0.87 2.49 -12.33
CA VAL A 157 -2.04 3.25 -11.89
C VAL A 157 -1.70 3.93 -10.57
N GLN A 158 -1.97 5.23 -10.52
CA GLN A 158 -1.84 6.07 -9.31
C GLN A 158 -3.20 6.61 -8.92
N ALA A 159 -3.37 6.97 -7.64
CA ALA A 159 -4.63 7.43 -7.09
C ALA A 159 -4.45 8.64 -6.17
N THR A 160 -5.36 9.61 -6.29
CA THR A 160 -5.67 10.59 -5.23
C THR A 160 -6.73 10.00 -4.30
N SER A 161 -7.25 10.79 -3.37
CA SER A 161 -8.34 10.34 -2.50
C SER A 161 -9.58 9.89 -3.27
N LEU A 162 -9.91 10.53 -4.40
CA LEU A 162 -11.18 10.31 -5.14
C LEU A 162 -11.01 10.13 -6.67
N ALA A 163 -9.79 10.03 -7.19
CA ALA A 163 -9.54 9.85 -8.62
C ALA A 163 -8.34 8.94 -8.89
N PHE A 164 -8.22 8.49 -10.14
CA PHE A 164 -7.12 7.66 -10.62
C PHE A 164 -6.52 8.25 -11.90
N ALA A 165 -5.23 7.99 -12.08
CA ALA A 165 -4.48 8.26 -13.30
C ALA A 165 -3.70 6.99 -13.69
N ALA A 166 -3.88 6.54 -14.93
CA ALA A 166 -3.14 5.41 -15.49
C ALA A 166 -2.09 5.90 -16.47
N ILE A 167 -0.85 5.42 -16.32
CA ILE A 167 0.22 5.61 -17.30
C ILE A 167 0.21 4.42 -18.26
N LEU A 168 0.09 4.70 -19.55
CA LEU A 168 0.12 3.71 -20.62
C LEU A 168 1.57 3.37 -21.01
N ARG A 169 1.78 2.23 -21.67
CA ARG A 169 3.11 1.79 -22.11
C ARG A 169 3.76 2.74 -23.13
N ASP A 170 2.97 3.52 -23.85
CA ASP A 170 3.43 4.57 -24.75
C ASP A 170 3.75 5.89 -24.03
N GLY A 171 3.58 5.95 -22.71
CA GLY A 171 3.83 7.14 -21.89
C GLY A 171 2.66 8.12 -21.82
N SER A 172 1.54 7.88 -22.51
CA SER A 172 0.35 8.72 -22.38
C SER A 172 -0.41 8.43 -21.08
N VAL A 173 -1.28 9.36 -20.66
CA VAL A 173 -2.04 9.27 -19.40
C VAL A 173 -3.53 9.28 -19.65
N VAL A 174 -4.26 8.45 -18.92
CA VAL A 174 -5.73 8.41 -18.89
C VAL A 174 -6.20 8.55 -17.45
N THR A 175 -7.10 9.51 -17.19
CA THR A 175 -7.65 9.75 -15.85
C THR A 175 -9.13 9.40 -15.78
N TRP A 176 -9.60 9.09 -14.56
CA TRP A 176 -11.03 8.96 -14.26
C TRP A 176 -11.30 9.14 -12.77
N GLY A 177 -12.57 9.37 -12.41
CA GLY A 177 -13.02 9.59 -11.03
C GLY A 177 -13.59 10.99 -10.85
N ASN A 178 -13.45 11.56 -9.65
CA ASN A 178 -13.90 12.91 -9.37
C ASN A 178 -13.03 13.93 -10.12
N ALA A 179 -13.66 14.79 -10.93
CA ALA A 179 -12.95 15.77 -11.76
C ALA A 179 -12.12 16.76 -10.93
N ASP A 180 -12.66 17.27 -9.82
CA ASP A 180 -11.95 18.23 -8.95
C ASP A 180 -10.71 17.61 -8.29
N TYR A 181 -10.69 16.27 -8.13
CA TYR A 181 -9.58 15.53 -7.52
C TYR A 181 -8.59 14.96 -8.56
N GLY A 182 -8.63 15.47 -9.81
CA GLY A 182 -7.73 15.07 -10.88
C GLY A 182 -8.26 13.93 -11.77
N GLY A 183 -9.54 13.60 -11.67
CA GLY A 183 -10.21 12.63 -12.55
C GLY A 183 -10.40 13.12 -13.99
N ASP A 184 -10.21 14.42 -14.23
CA ASP A 184 -10.22 15.05 -15.55
C ASP A 184 -8.88 15.74 -15.83
N SER A 185 -8.16 15.27 -16.85
CA SER A 185 -6.89 15.84 -17.33
C SER A 185 -7.00 16.56 -18.67
N SER A 186 -8.22 16.83 -19.16
CA SER A 186 -8.43 17.35 -20.54
C SER A 186 -7.64 18.62 -20.84
N GLU A 187 -7.53 19.53 -19.86
CA GLU A 187 -6.84 20.82 -20.01
C GLU A 187 -5.32 20.68 -20.23
N VAL A 188 -4.74 19.56 -19.80
CA VAL A 188 -3.28 19.31 -19.89
C VAL A 188 -2.96 18.06 -20.72
N GLN A 189 -3.96 17.46 -21.38
CA GLN A 189 -3.81 16.17 -22.06
C GLN A 189 -2.71 16.17 -23.14
N ASP A 190 -2.57 17.30 -23.86
CA ASP A 190 -1.55 17.47 -24.89
C ASP A 190 -0.13 17.52 -24.32
N LEU A 191 0.03 17.83 -23.03
CA LEU A 191 1.30 17.88 -22.32
C LEU A 191 1.66 16.53 -21.67
N LEU A 192 0.69 15.63 -21.48
CA LEU A 192 0.88 14.33 -20.83
C LEU A 192 1.37 13.26 -21.82
N GLN A 193 2.53 13.52 -22.42
CA GLN A 193 3.23 12.60 -23.32
C GLN A 193 4.57 12.18 -22.72
N ASP A 194 5.00 10.94 -22.96
CA ASP A 194 6.24 10.38 -22.41
C ASP A 194 6.33 10.46 -20.86
N VAL A 195 5.20 10.26 -20.17
CA VAL A 195 5.13 10.29 -18.71
C VAL A 195 5.90 9.10 -18.12
N ARG A 196 6.84 9.41 -17.23
CA ARG A 196 7.65 8.42 -16.52
C ARG A 196 6.98 7.99 -15.21
N GLU A 197 6.47 8.95 -14.46
CA GLU A 197 6.00 8.74 -13.09
C GLU A 197 4.90 9.76 -12.75
N ILE A 198 3.96 9.37 -11.91
CA ILE A 198 2.93 10.26 -11.36
C ILE A 198 3.00 10.18 -9.84
N GLN A 199 3.01 11.34 -9.20
CA GLN A 199 2.86 11.48 -7.76
C GLN A 199 1.53 12.16 -7.44
N ALA A 200 0.90 11.78 -6.33
CA ALA A 200 -0.43 12.24 -5.96
C ALA A 200 -0.42 12.89 -4.57
N SER A 201 -1.06 14.06 -4.44
CA SER A 201 -1.49 14.61 -3.16
C SER A 201 -2.92 14.12 -2.85
N GLU A 202 -3.59 14.70 -1.84
CA GLU A 202 -4.95 14.28 -1.51
C GLU A 202 -5.95 14.53 -2.68
N ALA A 203 -5.73 15.57 -3.50
CA ALA A 203 -6.67 15.99 -4.55
C ALA A 203 -6.01 16.47 -5.86
N ALA A 204 -4.70 16.26 -6.04
CA ALA A 204 -4.01 16.65 -7.26
C ALA A 204 -2.95 15.62 -7.67
N PHE A 205 -2.58 15.65 -8.95
CA PHE A 205 -1.51 14.84 -9.52
C PHE A 205 -0.39 15.72 -10.07
N ALA A 206 0.83 15.20 -10.01
CA ALA A 206 2.00 15.75 -10.65
C ALA A 206 2.74 14.65 -11.42
N ALA A 207 2.79 14.78 -12.75
CA ALA A 207 3.48 13.87 -13.66
C ALA A 207 4.89 14.37 -13.94
N ILE A 208 5.89 13.48 -13.84
CA ILE A 208 7.26 13.72 -14.31
C ILE A 208 7.39 13.13 -15.71
N LEU A 209 7.68 13.99 -16.69
CA LEU A 209 7.92 13.60 -18.08
C LEU A 209 9.33 13.04 -18.27
N ALA A 210 9.57 12.30 -19.37
CA ALA A 210 10.88 11.73 -19.67
C ALA A 210 12.00 12.78 -19.81
N ASN A 211 11.65 14.00 -20.20
CA ASN A 211 12.58 15.14 -20.29
C ASN A 211 12.87 15.80 -18.92
N GLY A 212 12.19 15.37 -17.84
CA GLY A 212 12.32 15.92 -16.50
C GLY A 212 11.44 17.15 -16.22
N GLU A 213 10.56 17.54 -17.13
CA GLU A 213 9.54 18.55 -16.87
C GLU A 213 8.39 17.97 -16.04
N VAL A 214 7.64 18.85 -15.36
CA VAL A 214 6.50 18.46 -14.53
C VAL A 214 5.22 19.09 -15.06
N VAL A 215 4.18 18.26 -15.17
CA VAL A 215 2.82 18.68 -15.53
C VAL A 215 1.89 18.32 -14.36
N THR A 216 1.08 19.27 -13.92
CA THR A 216 0.14 19.09 -12.79
C THR A 216 -1.29 19.31 -13.20
N TRP A 217 -2.22 18.62 -12.53
CA TRP A 217 -3.67 18.82 -12.68
C TRP A 217 -4.43 18.38 -11.43
N GLY A 218 -5.73 18.66 -11.39
CA GLY A 218 -6.59 18.49 -10.22
C GLY A 218 -6.79 19.81 -9.46
N TRP A 219 -7.10 19.73 -8.16
CA TRP A 219 -7.45 20.94 -7.41
C TRP A 219 -6.22 21.83 -7.18
N ALA A 220 -6.28 23.07 -7.68
CA ALA A 220 -5.21 24.06 -7.53
C ALA A 220 -4.75 24.26 -6.07
N GLY A 221 -5.67 24.30 -5.11
CA GLY A 221 -5.35 24.44 -3.67
C GLY A 221 -4.61 23.24 -3.06
N TYR A 222 -4.49 22.14 -3.80
CA TYR A 222 -3.81 20.91 -3.42
C TYR A 222 -2.57 20.63 -4.29
N GLY A 223 -2.15 21.61 -5.10
CA GLY A 223 -0.98 21.50 -5.99
C GLY A 223 -1.31 21.12 -7.44
N GLY A 224 -2.59 21.16 -7.83
CA GLY A 224 -3.00 20.93 -9.23
C GLY A 224 -2.57 22.01 -10.22
N ASP A 225 -2.15 23.18 -9.72
CA ASP A 225 -1.61 24.28 -10.53
C ASP A 225 -0.14 24.57 -10.12
N SER A 226 0.76 24.44 -11.09
CA SER A 226 2.21 24.70 -10.96
C SER A 226 2.70 25.80 -11.91
N GLN A 227 1.81 26.56 -12.57
CA GLN A 227 2.18 27.54 -13.60
C GLN A 227 3.18 28.59 -13.09
N ALA A 228 3.03 29.02 -11.83
CA ALA A 228 3.92 30.00 -11.21
C ALA A 228 5.39 29.54 -11.09
N VAL A 229 5.63 28.22 -11.05
CA VAL A 229 6.96 27.62 -10.89
C VAL A 229 7.38 26.76 -12.09
N HIS A 230 6.57 26.72 -13.16
CA HIS A 230 6.81 25.88 -14.33
C HIS A 230 8.22 26.04 -14.92
N GLY A 231 8.75 27.28 -14.98
CA GLY A 231 10.10 27.55 -15.47
C GLY A 231 11.23 26.95 -14.63
N GLN A 232 10.96 26.60 -13.37
CA GLN A 232 11.90 26.00 -12.41
C GLN A 232 11.77 24.47 -12.36
N LEU A 233 10.63 23.91 -12.77
CA LEU A 233 10.35 22.47 -12.78
C LEU A 233 10.97 21.78 -14.01
N LYS A 234 12.30 21.82 -14.08
CA LYS A 234 13.12 21.20 -15.12
C LYS A 234 14.10 20.24 -14.49
N ASP A 235 14.42 19.15 -15.18
CA ASP A 235 15.33 18.12 -14.67
C ASP A 235 14.88 17.55 -13.31
N VAL A 236 13.57 17.46 -13.06
CA VAL A 236 13.02 16.88 -11.84
C VAL A 236 13.30 15.37 -11.80
N GLN A 237 13.88 14.91 -10.69
CA GLN A 237 14.11 13.49 -10.46
C GLN A 237 13.02 12.84 -9.64
N ARG A 238 12.55 13.50 -8.57
CA ARG A 238 11.56 12.97 -7.63
C ARG A 238 10.61 14.06 -7.16
N ILE A 239 9.40 13.67 -6.81
CA ILE A 239 8.41 14.56 -6.19
C ILE A 239 7.94 13.90 -4.90
N GLN A 240 7.94 14.66 -3.81
CA GLN A 240 7.29 14.30 -2.55
C GLN A 240 6.00 15.09 -2.39
N ALA A 241 4.90 14.43 -2.08
CA ALA A 241 3.62 15.06 -1.79
C ALA A 241 3.37 15.17 -0.28
N ALA A 242 2.79 16.29 0.14
CA ALA A 242 2.01 16.43 1.37
C ALA A 242 0.50 16.40 0.99
N GLN A 243 -0.43 16.60 1.94
CA GLN A 243 -1.86 16.60 1.60
C GLN A 243 -2.21 17.68 0.56
N ASN A 244 -1.65 18.89 0.69
CA ASN A 244 -2.06 20.06 -0.11
C ASN A 244 -0.94 20.70 -0.94
N ALA A 245 0.25 20.10 -0.97
CA ALA A 245 1.44 20.69 -1.59
C ALA A 245 2.39 19.61 -2.09
N PHE A 246 3.32 20.02 -2.96
CA PHE A 246 4.38 19.17 -3.49
C PHE A 246 5.75 19.84 -3.34
N ALA A 247 6.78 19.00 -3.25
CA ALA A 247 8.18 19.39 -3.32
C ALA A 247 8.91 18.50 -4.33
N ALA A 248 9.46 19.08 -5.39
CA ALA A 248 10.28 18.41 -6.39
C ALA A 248 11.76 18.53 -6.04
N ILE A 249 12.50 17.44 -6.18
CA ILE A 249 13.97 17.40 -6.13
C ILE A 249 14.50 17.31 -7.55
N SER A 250 15.29 18.29 -7.96
CA SER A 250 15.96 18.35 -9.27
C SER A 250 17.25 17.51 -9.29
N LYS A 251 17.80 17.23 -10.48
CA LYS A 251 19.05 16.45 -10.65
C LYS A 251 20.26 17.03 -9.91
N ASP A 252 20.28 18.34 -9.67
CA ASP A 252 21.34 19.05 -8.94
C ASP A 252 21.11 19.09 -7.42
N GLY A 253 20.03 18.47 -6.94
CA GLY A 253 19.64 18.47 -5.52
C GLY A 253 18.99 19.78 -5.06
N SER A 254 18.60 20.68 -5.96
CA SER A 254 17.73 21.82 -5.64
C SER A 254 16.28 21.38 -5.44
N VAL A 255 15.52 22.17 -4.68
CA VAL A 255 14.12 21.89 -4.38
C VAL A 255 13.21 22.99 -4.90
N VAL A 256 12.13 22.61 -5.57
CA VAL A 256 11.06 23.51 -6.02
C VAL A 256 9.75 23.06 -5.39
N THR A 257 8.98 23.99 -4.81
CA THR A 257 7.72 23.69 -4.12
C THR A 257 6.55 24.42 -4.76
N TRP A 258 5.36 23.81 -4.69
CA TRP A 258 4.10 24.45 -5.12
C TRP A 258 2.88 23.84 -4.41
N GLY A 259 1.71 24.43 -4.64
CA GLY A 259 0.46 24.11 -3.94
C GLY A 259 0.14 25.13 -2.86
N ASN A 260 -0.55 24.72 -1.78
CA ASN A 260 -0.97 25.65 -0.74
C ASN A 260 0.23 26.29 -0.02
N PRO A 261 0.42 27.63 -0.09
CA PRO A 261 1.58 28.29 0.50
C PRO A 261 1.73 28.06 2.00
N SER A 262 0.63 28.04 2.75
CA SER A 262 0.66 27.87 4.21
C SER A 262 0.86 26.41 4.65
N ARG A 263 0.88 25.47 3.71
CA ARG A 263 1.05 24.03 3.95
C ARG A 263 2.27 23.45 3.21
N GLY A 264 3.28 24.28 2.98
CA GLY A 264 4.56 23.87 2.41
C GLY A 264 4.73 24.09 0.91
N GLY A 265 3.72 24.67 0.24
CA GLY A 265 3.83 25.08 -1.17
C GLY A 265 4.77 26.27 -1.41
N ASP A 266 5.13 27.02 -0.36
CA ASP A 266 6.11 28.11 -0.40
C ASP A 266 7.32 27.79 0.48
N SER A 267 8.50 27.70 -0.14
CA SER A 267 9.79 27.41 0.51
C SER A 267 10.77 28.58 0.46
N ARG A 268 10.35 29.77 0.02
CA ARG A 268 11.25 30.92 -0.19
C ARG A 268 12.03 31.34 1.05
N SER A 269 11.49 31.12 2.25
CA SER A 269 12.16 31.42 3.52
C SER A 269 13.39 30.55 3.80
N VAL A 270 13.47 29.36 3.19
CA VAL A 270 14.53 28.37 3.39
C VAL A 270 15.27 28.01 2.10
N LEU A 271 15.00 28.70 1.00
CA LEU A 271 15.50 28.38 -0.34
C LEU A 271 17.03 28.24 -0.40
N GLU A 272 17.77 29.11 0.29
CA GLU A 272 19.24 29.07 0.33
C GLU A 272 19.78 27.80 1.02
N GLN A 273 18.98 27.17 1.89
CA GLN A 273 19.33 25.95 2.60
C GLN A 273 18.92 24.69 1.82
N LEU A 274 17.99 24.80 0.86
CA LEU A 274 17.48 23.71 0.03
C LEU A 274 18.40 23.38 -1.15
N SER A 275 19.67 23.14 -0.86
CA SER A 275 20.69 22.68 -1.79
C SER A 275 21.25 21.32 -1.36
N ARG A 276 21.59 20.49 -2.36
CA ARG A 276 22.11 19.12 -2.15
C ARG A 276 21.16 18.27 -1.30
N VAL A 277 19.86 18.42 -1.56
CA VAL A 277 18.82 17.63 -0.92
C VAL A 277 18.80 16.25 -1.56
N THR A 278 18.81 15.21 -0.72
CA THR A 278 18.73 13.82 -1.17
C THR A 278 17.32 13.27 -1.01
N HIS A 279 16.65 13.57 0.10
CA HIS A 279 15.33 13.01 0.41
C HIS A 279 14.45 14.10 1.04
N ILE A 280 13.14 14.00 0.84
CA ILE A 280 12.14 14.85 1.49
C ILE A 280 11.10 13.93 2.12
N GLN A 281 10.81 14.14 3.40
CA GLN A 281 9.69 13.52 4.10
C GLN A 281 8.62 14.58 4.34
N ALA A 282 7.35 14.21 4.20
CA ALA A 282 6.22 15.10 4.44
C ALA A 282 5.38 14.63 5.64
N SER A 283 4.88 15.59 6.42
CA SER A 283 3.69 15.43 7.25
C SER A 283 2.46 15.87 6.46
N GLU A 284 1.28 16.00 7.08
CA GLU A 284 0.08 16.46 6.36
C GLU A 284 0.24 17.87 5.78
N SER A 285 1.05 18.75 6.39
CA SER A 285 1.16 20.16 5.98
C SER A 285 2.53 20.79 6.20
N ALA A 286 3.58 19.99 6.39
CA ALA A 286 4.97 20.44 6.45
C ALA A 286 5.90 19.43 5.77
N PHE A 287 7.11 19.88 5.47
CA PHE A 287 8.15 19.07 4.85
C PHE A 287 9.45 19.15 5.65
N ALA A 288 10.24 18.08 5.58
CA ALA A 288 11.59 17.98 6.10
C ALA A 288 12.51 17.40 5.02
N ALA A 289 13.48 18.21 4.56
CA ALA A 289 14.49 17.81 3.58
C ALA A 289 15.77 17.33 4.26
N LEU A 290 16.22 16.12 3.93
CA LEU A 290 17.50 15.56 4.31
C LEU A 290 18.57 15.91 3.26
N ARG A 291 19.61 16.61 3.67
CA ARG A 291 20.74 17.03 2.82
C ARG A 291 21.85 15.98 2.82
N GLU A 292 22.72 16.03 1.81
CA GLU A 292 23.87 15.12 1.67
C GLU A 292 24.85 15.16 2.86
N ASP A 293 24.88 16.27 3.60
CA ASP A 293 25.72 16.44 4.80
C ASP A 293 25.06 15.90 6.09
N GLY A 294 23.90 15.26 5.98
CA GLY A 294 23.13 14.72 7.10
C GLY A 294 22.37 15.79 7.91
N SER A 295 22.32 17.04 7.44
CA SER A 295 21.49 18.08 8.07
C SER A 295 20.06 18.07 7.53
N VAL A 296 19.12 18.59 8.32
CA VAL A 296 17.70 18.66 7.98
C VAL A 296 17.21 20.10 7.92
N VAL A 297 16.44 20.42 6.87
CA VAL A 297 15.79 21.71 6.67
C VAL A 297 14.28 21.50 6.61
N THR A 298 13.50 22.30 7.36
CA THR A 298 12.05 22.15 7.45
C THR A 298 11.31 23.40 7.01
N TRP A 299 10.10 23.24 6.45
CA TRP A 299 9.22 24.35 6.06
C TRP A 299 7.75 23.90 5.99
N GLY A 300 6.83 24.87 5.86
CA GLY A 300 5.39 24.65 5.81
C GLY A 300 4.67 25.19 7.05
N HIS A 301 3.65 24.47 7.53
CA HIS A 301 2.87 24.91 8.68
C HIS A 301 3.54 24.56 10.02
N ASP A 302 3.76 25.54 10.89
CA ASP A 302 4.47 25.36 12.18
C ASP A 302 3.85 24.28 13.06
N GLY A 303 2.53 24.30 13.23
CA GLY A 303 1.78 23.28 13.99
C GLY A 303 1.83 21.85 13.43
N TYR A 304 2.43 21.66 12.24
CA TYR A 304 2.65 20.36 11.59
C TYR A 304 4.14 19.98 11.49
N GLY A 305 5.02 20.69 12.19
CA GLY A 305 6.44 20.37 12.29
C GLY A 305 7.36 21.17 11.37
N ALA A 306 6.89 22.30 10.82
CA ALA A 306 7.73 23.19 10.02
C ALA A 306 8.77 23.96 10.85
N ASP A 307 8.45 24.33 12.10
CA ASP A 307 9.39 24.97 13.01
C ASP A 307 10.26 23.91 13.72
N SER A 308 11.54 23.90 13.36
CA SER A 308 12.60 23.07 13.98
C SER A 308 13.66 23.91 14.70
N SER A 309 13.43 25.23 14.85
CA SER A 309 14.44 26.19 15.32
C SER A 309 15.00 25.84 16.70
N ALA A 310 14.17 25.27 17.60
CA ALA A 310 14.54 24.84 18.93
C ALA A 310 15.53 23.65 18.95
N ILE A 311 15.52 22.82 17.91
CA ILE A 311 16.32 21.59 17.83
C ILE A 311 17.29 21.56 16.65
N ARG A 312 17.47 22.70 15.96
CA ARG A 312 18.35 22.84 14.79
C ARG A 312 19.75 22.25 14.94
N TYR A 313 20.33 22.33 16.15
CA TYR A 313 21.67 21.84 16.44
C TYR A 313 21.74 20.32 16.62
N GLN A 314 20.59 19.67 16.80
CA GLN A 314 20.45 18.22 16.95
C GLN A 314 20.14 17.56 15.60
N LEU A 315 19.67 18.31 14.60
CA LEU A 315 19.37 17.84 13.24
C LEU A 315 20.62 17.74 12.37
N VAL A 316 21.59 16.95 12.85
CA VAL A 316 22.86 16.66 12.20
C VAL A 316 23.12 15.16 12.23
N ASP A 317 23.85 14.66 11.23
CA ASP A 317 24.14 13.23 11.09
C ASP A 317 22.86 12.36 11.03
N VAL A 318 21.81 12.93 10.42
CA VAL A 318 20.51 12.27 10.22
C VAL A 318 20.62 11.30 9.05
N ARG A 319 20.15 10.07 9.27
CA ARG A 319 20.10 9.01 8.27
C ARG A 319 18.71 8.91 7.62
N GLU A 320 17.66 9.08 8.41
CA GLU A 320 16.28 8.85 8.00
C GLU A 320 15.32 9.77 8.76
N ILE A 321 14.21 10.15 8.13
CA ILE A 321 13.16 10.97 8.74
C ILE A 321 11.84 10.22 8.57
N GLN A 322 11.09 10.09 9.65
CA GLN A 322 9.73 9.58 9.66
C GLN A 322 8.77 10.67 10.16
N ALA A 323 7.51 10.62 9.72
CA ALA A 323 6.50 11.63 10.06
C ALA A 323 5.19 10.98 10.53
N THR A 324 4.56 11.60 11.53
CA THR A 324 3.13 11.42 11.79
C THR A 324 2.33 12.45 10.98
N ALA A 325 1.05 12.63 11.27
CA ALA A 325 0.25 13.67 10.62
C ALA A 325 0.84 15.08 10.84
N SER A 326 1.49 15.34 11.98
CA SER A 326 1.90 16.71 12.36
C SER A 326 3.19 16.77 13.19
N ALA A 327 4.02 15.72 13.19
CA ALA A 327 5.30 15.66 13.88
C ALA A 327 6.31 14.84 13.08
N PHE A 328 7.60 14.98 13.42
CA PHE A 328 8.69 14.28 12.78
C PHE A 328 9.60 13.61 13.81
N ALA A 329 10.24 12.52 13.39
CA ALA A 329 11.31 11.83 14.09
C ALA A 329 12.48 11.61 13.13
N ALA A 330 13.65 12.14 13.47
CA ALA A 330 14.90 11.92 12.74
C ALA A 330 15.73 10.83 13.44
N LEU A 331 16.05 9.78 12.70
CA LEU A 331 16.97 8.72 13.11
C LEU A 331 18.39 9.09 12.66
N ARG A 332 19.31 9.21 13.61
CA ARG A 332 20.72 9.56 13.37
C ARG A 332 21.56 8.32 13.10
N HIS A 333 22.73 8.50 12.46
CA HIS A 333 23.63 7.39 12.15
C HIS A 333 24.16 6.66 13.40
N ASP A 334 24.22 7.34 14.54
CA ASP A 334 24.57 6.76 15.84
C ASP A 334 23.43 5.93 16.49
N GLY A 335 22.26 5.82 15.84
CA GLY A 335 21.10 5.11 16.35
C GLY A 335 20.26 5.88 17.36
N SER A 336 20.57 7.16 17.61
CA SER A 336 19.74 8.06 18.43
C SER A 336 18.59 8.68 17.62
N VAL A 337 17.53 9.10 18.32
CA VAL A 337 16.34 9.71 17.71
C VAL A 337 16.11 11.13 18.24
N VAL A 338 15.85 12.07 17.34
CA VAL A 338 15.47 13.46 17.64
C VAL A 338 14.07 13.72 17.11
N THR A 339 13.20 14.32 17.91
CA THR A 339 11.79 14.57 17.54
C THR A 339 11.44 16.04 17.59
N TRP A 340 10.47 16.46 16.78
CA TRP A 340 9.93 17.82 16.77
C TRP A 340 8.53 17.89 16.14
N GLY A 341 7.87 19.04 16.28
CA GLY A 341 6.51 19.29 15.81
C GLY A 341 5.49 19.20 16.94
N ASN A 342 4.25 18.82 16.64
CA ASN A 342 3.17 18.80 17.63
C ASN A 342 3.45 17.74 18.73
N PRO A 343 3.61 18.14 20.01
CA PRO A 343 3.90 17.21 21.10
C PRO A 343 2.84 16.12 21.26
N GLU A 344 1.56 16.45 21.09
CA GLU A 344 0.44 15.50 21.23
C GLU A 344 0.48 14.39 20.17
N ASN A 345 1.18 14.63 19.05
CA ASN A 345 1.26 13.72 17.91
C ASN A 345 2.68 13.14 17.74
N GLY A 346 3.49 13.12 18.81
CA GLY A 346 4.82 12.50 18.82
C GLY A 346 6.00 13.46 18.61
N GLY A 347 5.76 14.77 18.60
CA GLY A 347 6.80 15.80 18.46
C GLY A 347 7.65 16.04 19.72
N CYS A 348 7.40 15.31 20.80
CA CYS A 348 8.19 15.34 22.02
C CYS A 348 8.46 13.90 22.50
N SER A 349 9.74 13.56 22.67
CA SER A 349 10.19 12.24 23.13
C SER A 349 11.05 12.30 24.39
N GLU A 350 11.00 13.39 25.15
CA GLU A 350 11.88 13.59 26.32
C GLU A 350 11.66 12.53 27.41
N GLU A 351 10.43 12.02 27.58
CA GLU A 351 10.12 10.97 28.56
C GLU A 351 10.80 9.62 28.27
N VAL A 352 11.04 9.32 26.99
CA VAL A 352 11.63 8.05 26.53
C VAL A 352 13.04 8.23 25.95
N LYS A 353 13.63 9.42 26.11
CA LYS A 353 14.90 9.80 25.47
C LYS A 353 16.07 8.88 25.79
N SER A 354 16.14 8.38 27.03
CA SER A 354 17.18 7.44 27.45
C SER A 354 17.04 6.05 26.82
N GLU A 355 15.86 5.72 26.30
CA GLU A 355 15.56 4.42 25.67
C GLU A 355 15.73 4.48 24.14
N LEU A 356 15.75 5.68 23.55
CA LEU A 356 15.92 5.93 22.11
C LEU A 356 17.40 5.88 21.69
N THR A 357 18.06 4.76 22.01
CA THR A 357 19.42 4.42 21.59
C THR A 357 19.42 3.10 20.84
N ASP A 358 20.37 2.92 19.92
CA ASP A 358 20.49 1.75 19.06
C ASP A 358 19.20 1.47 18.26
N VAL A 359 18.51 2.52 17.85
CA VAL A 359 17.33 2.42 16.99
C VAL A 359 17.78 2.13 15.56
N HIS A 360 17.14 1.18 14.90
CA HIS A 360 17.42 0.89 13.49
C HIS A 360 16.24 1.18 12.56
N ALA A 361 15.02 1.28 13.08
CA ALA A 361 13.82 1.61 12.30
C ALA A 361 12.80 2.36 13.15
N ILE A 362 12.03 3.24 12.52
CA ILE A 362 10.90 3.96 13.13
C ILE A 362 9.66 3.72 12.27
N GLN A 363 8.52 3.51 12.90
CA GLN A 363 7.21 3.46 12.26
C GLN A 363 6.28 4.49 12.91
N ALA A 364 5.30 4.97 12.15
CA ALA A 364 4.40 6.04 12.56
C ALA A 364 2.94 5.71 12.29
N THR A 365 2.06 6.00 13.25
CA THR A 365 0.63 6.23 12.97
C THR A 365 0.42 7.71 12.64
N ASN A 366 -0.82 8.15 12.49
CA ASN A 366 -1.10 9.59 12.35
C ASN A 366 -0.74 10.39 13.61
N PHE A 367 -0.53 9.76 14.77
CA PHE A 367 -0.43 10.47 16.06
C PHE A 367 0.67 9.94 17.00
N ALA A 368 1.37 8.87 16.65
CA ALA A 368 2.37 8.24 17.51
C ALA A 368 3.48 7.57 16.70
N PHE A 369 4.62 7.33 17.36
CA PHE A 369 5.76 6.63 16.78
C PHE A 369 6.08 5.37 17.59
N ALA A 370 6.67 4.38 16.90
CA ALA A 370 7.27 3.20 17.47
C ALA A 370 8.67 3.00 16.88
N ALA A 371 9.70 3.02 17.73
CA ALA A 371 11.09 2.75 17.36
C ALA A 371 11.44 1.30 17.66
N VAL A 372 12.03 0.60 16.69
CA VAL A 372 12.59 -0.74 16.85
C VAL A 372 14.09 -0.62 17.11
N ARG A 373 14.52 -1.13 18.26
CA ARG A 373 15.93 -1.17 18.69
C ARG A 373 16.65 -2.39 18.10
N THR A 374 17.97 -2.36 18.01
CA THR A 374 18.77 -3.47 17.44
C THR A 374 18.64 -4.78 18.21
N ASP A 375 18.25 -4.73 19.49
CA ASP A 375 17.95 -5.91 20.31
C ASP A 375 16.55 -6.51 20.02
N GLY A 376 15.76 -5.87 19.16
CA GLY A 376 14.40 -6.26 18.81
C GLY A 376 13.33 -5.78 19.79
N SER A 377 13.68 -4.95 20.78
CA SER A 377 12.72 -4.27 21.66
C SER A 377 12.12 -3.04 20.99
N VAL A 378 10.96 -2.58 21.50
CA VAL A 378 10.22 -1.45 20.95
C VAL A 378 10.01 -0.36 22.00
N VAL A 379 10.25 0.89 21.60
CA VAL A 379 9.98 2.09 22.39
C VAL A 379 8.93 2.93 21.65
N THR A 380 7.88 3.35 22.35
CA THR A 380 6.78 4.14 21.75
C THR A 380 6.62 5.49 22.42
N TRP A 381 6.16 6.49 21.66
CA TRP A 381 5.82 7.81 22.18
C TRP A 381 4.79 8.52 21.29
N GLY A 382 4.27 9.65 21.77
CA GLY A 382 3.16 10.41 21.14
C GLY A 382 1.83 10.13 21.82
N ASN A 383 0.72 10.25 21.08
CA ASN A 383 -0.61 10.15 21.68
C ASN A 383 -0.83 8.74 22.31
N PRO A 384 -1.05 8.63 23.63
CA PRO A 384 -1.16 7.33 24.30
C PRO A 384 -2.28 6.45 23.72
N SER A 385 -3.43 7.06 23.44
CA SER A 385 -4.61 6.34 22.91
C SER A 385 -4.48 5.90 21.45
N ARG A 386 -3.46 6.38 20.73
CA ARG A 386 -3.22 6.11 19.30
C ARG A 386 -1.90 5.37 19.04
N GLY A 387 -1.38 4.66 20.05
CA GLY A 387 -0.20 3.81 19.94
C GLY A 387 1.06 4.36 20.61
N GLY A 388 0.99 5.54 21.24
CA GLY A 388 2.12 6.14 21.96
C GLY A 388 2.45 5.46 23.30
N ASP A 389 1.52 4.68 23.86
CA ASP A 389 1.74 3.87 25.07
C ASP A 389 1.63 2.38 24.74
N SER A 390 2.72 1.64 25.00
CA SER A 390 2.80 0.18 24.82
C SER A 390 3.09 -0.58 26.12
N LYS A 391 2.92 0.04 27.30
CA LYS A 391 3.28 -0.57 28.60
C LYS A 391 2.58 -1.91 28.84
N ASP A 392 1.31 -2.03 28.47
CA ASP A 392 0.51 -3.25 28.65
C ASP A 392 1.01 -4.45 27.81
N VAL A 393 1.78 -4.19 26.75
CA VAL A 393 2.34 -5.21 25.85
C VAL A 393 3.86 -5.24 25.83
N HIS A 394 4.53 -4.46 26.69
CA HIS A 394 5.99 -4.28 26.67
C HIS A 394 6.76 -5.60 26.78
N GLU A 395 6.33 -6.51 27.65
CA GLU A 395 6.95 -7.84 27.81
C GLU A 395 6.81 -8.73 26.56
N GLN A 396 5.83 -8.46 25.70
CA GLN A 396 5.59 -9.19 24.46
C GLN A 396 6.34 -8.57 23.27
N LEU A 397 6.74 -7.31 23.34
CA LEU A 397 7.46 -6.59 22.28
C LEU A 397 8.96 -6.86 22.32
N GLN A 398 9.31 -8.14 22.16
CA GLN A 398 10.68 -8.64 22.10
C GLN A 398 10.88 -9.39 20.78
N HIS A 399 12.07 -9.30 20.19
CA HIS A 399 12.38 -9.93 18.90
C HIS A 399 11.43 -9.49 17.77
N VAL A 400 11.02 -8.22 17.77
CA VAL A 400 10.18 -7.64 16.73
C VAL A 400 10.97 -7.57 15.42
N GLN A 401 10.39 -8.10 14.34
CA GLN A 401 10.98 -8.04 13.00
C GLN A 401 10.43 -6.89 12.17
N GLN A 402 9.12 -6.65 12.28
CA GLN A 402 8.43 -5.64 11.49
C GLN A 402 7.28 -5.05 12.30
N ILE A 403 7.05 -3.75 12.15
CA ILE A 403 5.86 -3.06 12.66
C ILE A 403 5.08 -2.53 11.47
N GLN A 404 3.76 -2.66 11.52
CA GLN A 404 2.82 -2.04 10.60
C GLN A 404 1.90 -1.10 11.37
N ALA A 405 1.53 0.02 10.76
CA ALA A 405 0.73 1.06 11.38
C ALA A 405 -0.56 1.29 10.60
N SER A 406 -1.67 1.42 11.33
CA SER A 406 -2.90 2.03 10.83
C SER A 406 -2.95 3.50 11.25
N ALA A 407 -4.07 4.21 11.07
CA ALA A 407 -4.15 5.61 11.47
C ALA A 407 -4.01 5.85 12.99
N GLY A 408 -4.14 4.82 13.82
CA GLY A 408 -4.04 4.99 15.28
C GLY A 408 -3.73 3.73 16.07
N ALA A 409 -3.18 2.70 15.43
CA ALA A 409 -2.74 1.48 16.09
C ALA A 409 -1.53 0.89 15.39
N PHE A 410 -0.81 0.02 16.10
CA PHE A 410 0.33 -0.73 15.56
C PHE A 410 0.09 -2.23 15.68
N ALA A 411 0.69 -2.97 14.75
CA ALA A 411 0.81 -4.43 14.76
C ALA A 411 2.27 -4.82 14.52
N ALA A 412 2.90 -5.46 15.50
CA ALA A 412 4.25 -5.99 15.42
C ALA A 412 4.23 -7.48 15.05
N ILE A 413 5.02 -7.87 14.06
CA ILE A 413 5.31 -9.27 13.72
C ILE A 413 6.59 -9.66 14.46
N LEU A 414 6.50 -10.67 15.32
CA LEU A 414 7.62 -11.20 16.07
C LEU A 414 8.38 -12.26 15.26
N ALA A 415 9.60 -12.58 15.69
CA ALA A 415 10.45 -13.57 15.00
C ALA A 415 9.88 -15.00 14.95
N ASP A 416 8.93 -15.33 15.82
CA ASP A 416 8.21 -16.61 15.81
C ASP A 416 6.96 -16.60 14.91
N GLY A 417 6.69 -15.48 14.21
CA GLY A 417 5.54 -15.29 13.35
C GLY A 417 4.24 -14.97 14.09
N SER A 418 4.27 -14.75 15.41
CA SER A 418 3.12 -14.22 16.16
C SER A 418 2.99 -12.71 16.00
N VAL A 419 1.80 -12.18 16.33
CA VAL A 419 1.49 -10.74 16.22
C VAL A 419 1.08 -10.16 17.56
N VAL A 420 1.65 -9.01 17.89
CA VAL A 420 1.31 -8.18 19.06
C VAL A 420 0.75 -6.85 18.57
N THR A 421 -0.37 -6.40 19.13
CA THR A 421 -1.05 -5.16 18.72
C THR A 421 -1.26 -4.22 19.90
N TRP A 422 -1.23 -2.91 19.65
CA TRP A 422 -1.54 -1.90 20.65
C TRP A 422 -2.04 -0.60 19.98
N GLY A 423 -2.54 0.32 20.80
CA GLY A 423 -3.16 1.58 20.36
C GLY A 423 -4.69 1.50 20.32
N HIS A 424 -5.33 2.31 19.47
CA HIS A 424 -6.78 2.45 19.49
C HIS A 424 -7.49 1.18 19.02
N SER A 425 -8.40 0.64 19.81
CA SER A 425 -9.10 -0.62 19.52
C SER A 425 -9.86 -0.59 18.19
N SER A 426 -10.54 0.52 17.87
CA SER A 426 -11.25 0.68 16.60
C SER A 426 -10.32 0.88 15.38
N CYS A 427 -9.01 0.99 15.59
CA CYS A 427 -8.00 1.04 14.54
C CYS A 427 -7.21 -0.27 14.43
N GLY A 428 -7.62 -1.32 15.16
CA GLY A 428 -6.94 -2.62 15.19
C GLY A 428 -5.92 -2.79 16.32
N GLY A 429 -5.94 -1.90 17.33
CA GLY A 429 -5.06 -2.02 18.51
C GLY A 429 -5.37 -3.21 19.42
N ASP A 430 -6.54 -3.83 19.27
CA ASP A 430 -6.95 -5.04 20.00
C ASP A 430 -7.15 -6.21 19.02
N SER A 431 -6.29 -7.22 19.12
CA SER A 431 -6.34 -8.47 18.35
C SER A 431 -6.77 -9.68 19.18
N THR A 432 -7.23 -9.49 20.42
CA THR A 432 -7.53 -10.59 21.37
C THR A 432 -8.52 -11.63 20.81
N SER A 433 -9.50 -11.20 20.02
CA SER A 433 -10.51 -12.06 19.38
C SER A 433 -9.93 -13.02 18.33
N VAL A 434 -8.82 -12.65 17.70
CA VAL A 434 -8.16 -13.43 16.63
C VAL A 434 -6.77 -13.93 17.02
N ARG A 435 -6.28 -13.65 18.23
CA ARG A 435 -4.93 -13.99 18.70
C ARG A 435 -4.51 -15.43 18.42
N LYS A 436 -5.41 -16.40 18.60
CA LYS A 436 -5.12 -17.83 18.35
C LYS A 436 -4.93 -18.18 16.87
N GLN A 437 -5.35 -17.29 15.97
CA GLN A 437 -5.20 -17.43 14.53
C GLN A 437 -3.96 -16.71 14.02
N LEU A 438 -3.39 -15.75 14.76
CA LEU A 438 -2.22 -14.97 14.36
C LEU A 438 -0.90 -15.69 14.71
N ASN A 439 -0.67 -16.85 14.08
CA ASN A 439 0.60 -17.57 14.14
C ASN A 439 1.14 -17.77 12.72
N ASN A 440 2.46 -17.86 12.58
CA ASN A 440 3.14 -17.98 11.28
C ASN A 440 2.79 -16.86 10.29
N VAL A 441 2.48 -15.66 10.79
CA VAL A 441 2.16 -14.49 9.98
C VAL A 441 3.40 -14.09 9.17
N GLN A 442 3.23 -13.96 7.87
CA GLN A 442 4.29 -13.57 6.93
C GLN A 442 4.23 -12.08 6.57
N GLN A 443 3.02 -11.53 6.53
CA GLN A 443 2.80 -10.12 6.18
C GLN A 443 1.57 -9.60 6.90
N VAL A 444 1.61 -8.32 7.27
CA VAL A 444 0.44 -7.56 7.73
C VAL A 444 0.26 -6.36 6.80
N GLN A 445 -0.98 -6.08 6.40
CA GLN A 445 -1.38 -4.89 5.69
C GLN A 445 -2.39 -4.12 6.54
N ALA A 446 -2.20 -2.81 6.68
CA ALA A 446 -3.13 -1.93 7.36
C ALA A 446 -4.06 -1.22 6.38
N SER A 447 -5.33 -1.04 6.78
CA SER A 447 -6.20 0.03 6.32
C SER A 447 -6.17 1.18 7.33
N ARG A 448 -6.98 2.21 7.15
CA ARG A 448 -7.08 3.30 8.12
C ARG A 448 -7.57 2.81 9.51
N PHE A 449 -8.41 1.78 9.54
CA PHE A 449 -9.13 1.35 10.74
C PHE A 449 -8.98 -0.14 11.11
N ALA A 450 -8.23 -0.91 10.34
CA ALA A 450 -8.12 -2.36 10.54
C ALA A 450 -6.79 -2.90 9.99
N PHE A 451 -6.52 -4.16 10.29
CA PHE A 451 -5.39 -4.92 9.76
C PHE A 451 -5.86 -6.23 9.14
N ALA A 452 -5.08 -6.71 8.17
CA ALA A 452 -5.20 -8.02 7.56
C ALA A 452 -3.82 -8.68 7.53
N ALA A 453 -3.71 -9.88 8.12
CA ALA A 453 -2.49 -10.69 8.15
C ALA A 453 -2.59 -11.83 7.13
N VAL A 454 -1.53 -12.05 6.37
CA VAL A 454 -1.34 -13.23 5.51
C VAL A 454 -0.46 -14.23 6.24
N LEU A 455 -0.95 -15.46 6.37
CA LEU A 455 -0.25 -16.57 7.02
C LEU A 455 0.57 -17.38 6.00
N ASP A 456 1.46 -18.24 6.49
CA ASP A 456 2.28 -19.16 5.69
C ASP A 456 1.46 -20.13 4.82
N ASP A 457 0.26 -20.49 5.26
CA ASP A 457 -0.71 -21.32 4.54
C ASP A 457 -1.55 -20.54 3.50
N ALA A 458 -1.21 -19.27 3.28
CA ALA A 458 -1.91 -18.32 2.42
C ALA A 458 -3.33 -17.94 2.89
N SER A 459 -3.73 -18.30 4.11
CA SER A 459 -4.96 -17.79 4.70
C SER A 459 -4.82 -16.32 5.15
N VAL A 460 -5.95 -15.63 5.23
CA VAL A 460 -6.00 -14.22 5.68
C VAL A 460 -6.83 -14.09 6.95
N VAL A 461 -6.26 -13.45 7.97
CA VAL A 461 -6.92 -13.14 9.24
C VAL A 461 -7.03 -11.64 9.40
N THR A 462 -8.20 -11.14 9.77
CA THR A 462 -8.49 -9.69 9.85
C THR A 462 -8.97 -9.29 11.23
N TRP A 463 -8.67 -8.06 11.66
CA TRP A 463 -9.16 -7.49 12.91
C TRP A 463 -9.18 -5.96 12.87
N GLY A 464 -9.84 -5.34 13.86
CA GLY A 464 -10.10 -3.90 13.92
C GLY A 464 -11.57 -3.56 13.71
N ALA A 465 -11.88 -2.34 13.24
CA ALA A 465 -13.27 -1.95 13.02
C ALA A 465 -13.92 -2.80 11.92
N ALA A 466 -15.09 -3.39 12.20
CA ALA A 466 -15.81 -4.23 11.24
C ALA A 466 -16.06 -3.50 9.90
N GLY A 467 -16.59 -2.27 9.97
CA GLY A 467 -16.81 -1.43 8.79
C GLY A 467 -15.53 -0.93 8.11
N GLY A 468 -14.37 -1.05 8.76
CA GLY A 468 -13.05 -0.69 8.25
C GLY A 468 -12.30 -1.84 7.55
N GLY A 469 -12.95 -2.99 7.40
CA GLY A 469 -12.32 -4.21 6.87
C GLY A 469 -11.81 -5.18 7.94
N GLY A 470 -12.07 -4.91 9.22
CA GLY A 470 -11.68 -5.80 10.32
C GLY A 470 -12.51 -7.10 10.40
N ASP A 471 -13.71 -7.11 9.80
CA ASP A 471 -14.55 -8.30 9.68
C ASP A 471 -14.56 -8.82 8.24
N SER A 472 -13.99 -10.00 8.04
CA SER A 472 -13.95 -10.73 6.76
C SER A 472 -14.87 -11.96 6.75
N SER A 473 -15.78 -12.09 7.71
CA SER A 473 -16.66 -13.26 7.84
C SER A 473 -17.47 -13.57 6.58
N ALA A 474 -17.89 -12.52 5.85
CA ALA A 474 -18.64 -12.64 4.59
C ALA A 474 -17.85 -13.32 3.46
N VAL A 475 -16.52 -13.31 3.53
CA VAL A 475 -15.61 -13.88 2.53
C VAL A 475 -14.65 -14.91 3.14
N ARG A 476 -14.94 -15.38 4.35
CA ARG A 476 -14.08 -16.27 5.13
C ARG A 476 -13.75 -17.55 4.39
N GLU A 477 -14.71 -18.12 3.65
CA GLU A 477 -14.43 -19.30 2.84
C GLU A 477 -13.36 -18.98 1.82
N ASP A 478 -13.52 -17.89 1.06
CA ASP A 478 -12.55 -17.51 0.03
C ASP A 478 -11.17 -17.15 0.60
N LEU A 479 -11.10 -16.63 1.83
CA LEU A 479 -9.83 -16.27 2.50
C LEU A 479 -9.20 -17.41 3.30
N ALA A 480 -9.91 -18.53 3.48
CA ALA A 480 -9.37 -19.66 4.21
C ALA A 480 -8.32 -20.40 3.37
N GLY A 481 -7.24 -20.80 4.03
CA GLY A 481 -6.34 -21.82 3.49
C GLY A 481 -7.14 -23.09 3.20
N LEU A 482 -6.80 -23.81 2.13
CA LEU A 482 -7.54 -25.00 1.71
C LEU A 482 -7.69 -26.02 2.86
N ALA A 483 -6.69 -26.16 3.74
CA ALA A 483 -6.78 -27.02 4.91
C ALA A 483 -7.92 -26.65 5.89
N MET A 484 -8.23 -25.36 6.07
CA MET A 484 -9.30 -24.89 6.97
C MET A 484 -10.71 -24.97 6.34
N MET A 485 -10.86 -24.75 5.03
CA MET A 485 -12.15 -24.89 4.34
C MET A 485 -12.82 -26.25 4.61
N PHE A 486 -12.02 -27.32 4.80
CA PHE A 486 -12.54 -28.68 5.02
C PHE A 486 -13.02 -28.95 6.45
N SER A 487 -12.49 -28.25 7.45
CA SER A 487 -13.01 -28.34 8.83
C SER A 487 -14.38 -27.66 8.96
N LEU A 488 -14.62 -26.61 8.17
CA LEU A 488 -15.88 -25.85 8.17
C LEU A 488 -17.02 -26.57 7.44
N LYS A 489 -16.74 -27.41 6.43
CA LYS A 489 -17.77 -28.17 5.67
C LYS A 489 -18.19 -29.50 6.31
N ASN A 490 -17.45 -29.97 7.31
CA ASN A 490 -17.72 -31.21 8.05
C ASN A 490 -18.32 -30.97 9.44
N ARG A 491 -18.80 -29.75 9.72
CA ARG A 491 -19.63 -29.38 10.88
C ARG A 491 -20.96 -28.88 10.37
#